data_AF-T0G9D0-F1
#
_entry.id   AF-T0G9D0-F1
#
_cell.length_a   1.000
_cell.length_b   1.000
_cell.length_c   1.000
_cell.angle_alpha   90.00
_cell.angle_beta   90.00
_cell.angle_gamma   90.00
#
_symmetry.space_group_name_H-M   'P 1'
#
loop_
_entity.id
_entity.type
_entity.pdbx_description
1 polymer ?
#
loop_
_entity_poly.entity_id
_entity_poly.type
_entity_poly.pdbx_seq_one_letter_code
_entity_poly.pdbx_strand_id
1 'polypeptide(L)' 'MSDDAPAVHFVWFRGDEYHSACRIWGKPDFIHMAWDRRALREIAPGDVVIFARGPHDQPYVDRNCNDIIERADH' A
#
# COMPACT_ATOMS: atom_id res chain seq x y z
N MET A 1 -3.00 25.19 8.95
CA MET A 1 -2.55 24.01 8.19
C MET A 1 -1.85 23.16 9.21
N SER A 2 -2.44 22.03 9.60
CA SER A 2 -1.80 21.13 10.56
C SER A 2 -0.52 20.58 9.91
N ASP A 3 0.60 20.61 10.64
CA ASP A 3 1.89 20.05 10.25
C ASP A 3 1.88 18.50 10.31
N ASP A 4 0.83 17.87 9.78
CA ASP A 4 0.85 16.43 9.55
C ASP A 4 1.69 16.22 8.29
N ALA A 5 2.93 15.74 8.49
CA ALA A 5 3.78 15.34 7.38
C ALA A 5 3.05 14.30 6.52
N PRO A 6 3.14 14.41 5.18
CA PRO A 6 2.44 13.49 4.29
C PRO A 6 2.85 12.04 4.55
N ALA A 7 1.87 11.14 4.65
CA ALA A 7 2.12 9.73 4.96
C ALA A 7 2.65 8.99 3.72
N VAL A 8 3.47 7.96 3.96
CA VAL A 8 4.05 7.11 2.91
C VAL A 8 3.37 5.74 2.90
N HIS A 9 2.73 5.41 1.78
CA HIS A 9 2.04 4.14 1.55
C HIS A 9 2.80 3.27 0.56
N PHE A 10 3.10 2.03 0.95
CA PHE A 10 3.72 1.03 0.09
C PHE A 10 2.67 0.00 -0.35
N VAL A 11 2.48 -0.18 -1.65
CA VAL A 11 1.50 -1.10 -2.23
C VAL A 11 2.18 -2.27 -2.94
N TRP A 12 1.76 -3.50 -2.64
CA TRP A 12 2.25 -4.77 -3.21
C TRP A 12 3.71 -5.15 -2.92
N PHE A 13 4.37 -4.49 -1.98
CA PHE A 13 5.71 -4.87 -1.55
C PHE A 13 5.69 -6.22 -0.82
N ARG A 14 6.47 -7.19 -1.29
CA ARG A 14 6.57 -8.54 -0.71
C ARG A 14 8.00 -9.09 -0.66
N GLY A 15 8.97 -8.43 -1.29
CA GLY A 15 10.35 -8.91 -1.39
C GLY A 15 11.40 -7.81 -1.31
N ASP A 16 12.53 -8.03 -1.99
CA ASP A 16 13.72 -7.17 -1.92
C ASP A 16 13.47 -5.72 -2.38
N GLU A 17 12.44 -5.50 -3.20
CA GLU A 17 12.03 -4.17 -3.63
C GLU A 17 11.64 -3.27 -2.45
N TYR A 18 11.16 -3.86 -1.33
CA TYR A 18 10.88 -3.15 -0.09
C TYR A 18 12.11 -2.45 0.47
N HIS A 19 13.23 -3.16 0.56
CA HIS A 19 14.47 -2.63 1.11
C HIS A 19 15.04 -1.52 0.23
N SER A 20 14.90 -1.65 -1.09
CA SER A 20 15.34 -0.63 -2.04
C SER A 20 14.48 0.64 -1.93
N ALA A 21 13.16 0.49 -1.83
CA ALA A 21 12.25 1.63 -1.62
C ALA A 21 12.51 2.33 -0.29
N CYS A 22 12.77 1.58 0.78
CA CYS A 22 13.06 2.16 2.10
C CYS A 22 14.31 3.06 2.11
N ARG A 23 15.29 2.80 1.24
CA ARG A 23 16.51 3.63 1.14
C ARG A 23 16.23 4.99 0.51
N ILE A 24 15.19 5.11 -0.31
CA ILE A 24 14.86 6.34 -1.04
C ILE A 24 13.80 7.14 -0.26
N TRP A 25 12.79 6.45 0.26
CA TRP A 25 11.59 7.08 0.82
C TRP A 25 11.47 6.94 2.34
N GLY A 26 12.40 6.22 2.99
CA GLY A 26 12.25 5.84 4.39
C GLY A 26 11.29 4.67 4.58
N LYS A 27 11.00 4.33 5.84
CA LYS A 27 10.02 3.29 6.16
C LYS A 27 8.61 3.80 5.84
N PRO A 28 7.72 2.99 5.26
CA PRO A 28 6.35 3.38 5.05
C PRO A 28 5.58 3.47 6.38
N ASP A 29 4.60 4.35 6.41
CA ASP A 29 3.59 4.43 7.48
C ASP A 29 2.53 3.33 7.29
N PHE A 30 2.23 2.98 6.04
CA PHE A 30 1.24 1.96 5.69
C PHE A 30 1.78 0.98 4.64
N ILE A 31 1.47 -0.31 4.80
CA ILE A 31 1.78 -1.35 3.82
C ILE A 31 0.47 -2.03 3.39
N HIS A 32 0.15 -1.87 2.11
CA HIS A 32 -1.02 -2.45 1.47
C HIS A 32 -0.63 -3.69 0.69
N MET A 33 -1.16 -4.85 1.10
CA MET A 33 -0.96 -6.10 0.36
C MET A 33 -1.66 -6.13 -1.00
N ALA A 34 -2.61 -5.21 -1.22
CA ALA A 34 -3.37 -5.04 -2.46
C ALA A 34 -3.69 -3.57 -2.76
N TRP A 35 -3.87 -3.23 -4.05
CA TRP A 35 -4.44 -1.95 -4.46
C TRP A 35 -5.97 -2.04 -4.53
N ASP A 36 -6.64 -1.93 -3.38
CA ASP A 36 -8.08 -2.14 -3.23
C ASP A 36 -8.81 -0.93 -2.61
N ARG A 37 -10.10 -1.10 -2.33
CA ARG A 37 -10.96 -0.04 -1.77
C ARG A 37 -10.54 0.40 -0.37
N ARG A 38 -9.85 -0.45 0.39
CA ARG A 38 -9.32 -0.07 1.70
C ARG A 38 -8.12 0.85 1.53
N ALA A 39 -7.17 0.50 0.67
CA ALA A 39 -6.02 1.34 0.37
C ALA A 39 -6.44 2.75 -0.07
N LEU A 40 -7.45 2.84 -0.96
CA LEU A 40 -8.00 4.12 -1.42
C LEU A 40 -8.64 4.99 -0.31
N ARG A 41 -9.21 4.37 0.73
CA ARG A 41 -9.85 5.10 1.83
C ARG A 41 -8.84 5.63 2.85
N GLU A 42 -7.67 5.01 2.92
CA GLU A 42 -6.61 5.38 3.86
C GLU A 42 -5.66 6.44 3.30
N ILE A 43 -5.76 6.77 2.00
CA ILE A 43 -4.95 7.81 1.35
C ILE A 43 -5.66 9.17 1.45
N ALA A 44 -4.93 10.17 1.96
CA ALA A 44 -5.33 11.56 2.04
C ALA A 44 -4.61 12.44 1.02
N PRO A 45 -5.15 13.64 0.70
CA PRO A 45 -4.46 14.61 -0.14
C PRO A 45 -3.10 15.00 0.46
N GLY A 46 -2.03 14.78 -0.30
CA GLY A 46 -0.65 15.07 0.10
C GLY A 46 0.19 13.82 0.33
N ASP A 47 -0.44 12.68 0.60
CA ASP A 47 0.26 11.41 0.83
C ASP A 47 1.03 10.92 -0.40
N VAL A 48 2.08 10.15 -0.15
CA VAL A 48 2.92 9.54 -1.17
C VAL A 48 2.60 8.06 -1.28
N VAL A 49 2.15 7.64 -2.46
CA VAL A 49 1.81 6.24 -2.75
C VAL A 49 2.84 5.65 -3.69
N ILE A 50 3.48 4.56 -3.27
CA ILE A 50 4.52 3.87 -4.02
C ILE A 50 4.02 2.47 -4.35
N PHE A 51 4.05 2.13 -5.63
CA PHE A 51 3.66 0.82 -6.12
C PHE A 51 4.91 -0.02 -6.41
N ALA A 52 4.95 -1.24 -5.87
CA ALA A 52 6.02 -2.19 -6.19
C ALA A 52 6.00 -2.64 -7.66
N ARG A 53 4.86 -2.51 -8.33
CA ARG A 53 4.64 -2.88 -9.73
C ARG A 53 3.47 -2.12 -10.33
N GLY A 54 3.46 -2.02 -11.65
CA GLY A 54 2.38 -1.40 -12.41
C GLY A 54 2.43 0.12 -12.41
N PRO A 55 1.63 0.78 -13.27
CA PRO A 55 1.57 2.23 -13.33
C PRO A 55 0.67 2.80 -12.22
N HIS A 56 0.87 4.08 -11.89
CA HIS A 56 0.13 4.76 -10.83
C HIS A 56 -1.36 5.01 -11.15
N ASP A 57 -1.74 4.96 -12.42
CA ASP A 57 -3.10 5.18 -12.93
C ASP A 57 -3.89 3.87 -13.15
N GLN A 58 -3.34 2.74 -12.69
CA GLN A 58 -3.98 1.44 -12.82
C GLN A 58 -5.31 1.36 -12.05
N PRO A 59 -6.30 0.63 -12.58
CA PRO A 59 -7.56 0.42 -11.88
C PRO A 59 -7.33 -0.34 -10.57
N TYR A 60 -8.06 0.04 -9.53
CA TYR A 60 -8.08 -0.71 -8.27
C TYR A 60 -8.81 -2.05 -8.45
N VAL A 61 -8.35 -3.08 -7.75
CA VAL A 61 -9.05 -4.37 -7.75
C VAL A 61 -10.26 -4.26 -6.83
N ASP A 62 -11.44 -4.61 -7.35
CA ASP A 62 -12.72 -4.47 -6.64
C ASP A 62 -12.86 -5.43 -5.44
N ARG A 63 -12.04 -6.48 -5.39
CA ARG A 63 -12.01 -7.40 -4.24
C ARG A 63 -11.00 -6.88 -3.22
N ASN A 64 -11.51 -6.48 -2.05
CA ASN A 64 -10.69 -6.43 -0.84
C ASN A 64 -9.89 -7.73 -0.74
N CYS A 65 -8.57 -7.64 -0.58
CA CYS A 65 -7.78 -8.82 -0.30
C CYS A 65 -8.16 -9.29 1.11
N ASN A 66 -8.79 -10.46 1.24
CA ASN A 66 -9.18 -11.00 2.54
C ASN A 66 -7.94 -11.13 3.42
N ASP A 67 -7.98 -10.53 4.61
CA ASP A 67 -6.89 -10.53 5.60
C ASP A 67 -6.66 -11.92 6.23
N ILE A 68 -7.59 -12.87 6.06
CA ILE A 68 -7.54 -14.22 6.66
C ILE A 68 -7.87 -15.27 5.58
N ILE A 69 -6.90 -16.13 5.27
CA ILE A 69 -7.18 -17.42 4.65
C ILE A 69 -7.58 -18.34 5.80
N GLU A 70 -8.88 -18.48 6.07
CA GLU A 70 -9.34 -19.56 6.94
C GLU A 70 -8.98 -20.87 6.24
N ARG A 71 -8.06 -21.64 6.84
CA ARG A 71 -7.91 -23.04 6.45
C ARG A 71 -9.22 -23.71 6.80
N ALA A 72 -10.00 -24.07 5.78
CA ALA A 72 -11.13 -24.96 5.96
C ALA A 72 -10.56 -26.31 6.40
N ASP A 73 -10.53 -26.55 7.70
CA ASP A 73 -10.30 -27.87 8.27
C ASP A 73 -11.53 -28.72 7.91
N HIS A 74 -11.36 -29.67 6.99
CA HIS A 74 -12.29 -30.75 6.68
C HIS A 74 -11.54 -32.08 6.81
#